data_AF-A0A2E3ZLY4-F1
#
_entry.id   AF-A0A2E3ZLY4-F1
#
_cell.length_a   1.000
_cell.length_b   1.000
_cell.length_c   1.000
_cell.angle_alpha   90.00
_cell.angle_beta   90.00
_cell.angle_gamma   90.00
#
_symmetry.space_group_name_H-M   'P 1'
#
loop_
_entity.id
_entity.type
_entity.pdbx_description
1 polymer ?
#
loop_
_entity_poly.entity_id
_entity_poly.type
_entity_poly.pdbx_seq_one_letter_code
_entity_poly.pdbx_strand_id
1 'polypeptide(L)' 'MSFYLKNRWYVAAWNYEITDQPLARTIMDEPVVFFRDRNGIPAALEDSCAHRYMALS' A
#
# COMPACT_ATOMS: atom_id res chain seq x y z
N MET A 1 16.38 -7.05 10.87
CA MET A 1 16.00 -7.34 9.47
C MET A 1 15.47 -8.76 9.44
N SER A 2 14.16 -8.93 9.37
CA SER A 2 13.57 -10.27 9.16
C SER A 2 13.78 -10.72 7.72
N PHE A 3 13.92 -12.02 7.51
CA PHE A 3 13.95 -12.58 6.16
C PHE A 3 12.51 -12.80 5.67
N TYR A 4 12.15 -12.11 4.59
CA TYR A 4 10.90 -12.33 3.88
C TYR A 4 11.16 -12.94 2.50
N LEU A 5 10.26 -13.80 2.05
CA LEU A 5 10.31 -14.37 0.70
C LEU A 5 9.78 -13.34 -0.32
N LYS A 6 10.65 -12.46 -0.78
CA LYS A 6 10.31 -11.47 -1.82
C LYS A 6 10.07 -12.12 -3.19
N ASN A 7 9.58 -11.33 -4.15
CA ASN A 7 9.29 -11.75 -5.53
C ASN A 7 8.22 -12.84 -5.63
N ARG A 8 7.18 -12.74 -4.80
CA ARG A 8 5.98 -13.59 -4.80
C ARG A 8 4.75 -12.72 -4.61
N TRP A 9 3.59 -13.23 -4.99
CA TRP A 9 2.31 -12.56 -4.75
C TRP A 9 1.84 -12.80 -3.31
N TYR A 10 1.43 -11.72 -2.65
CA TYR A 10 0.85 -11.74 -1.31
C TYR A 10 -0.49 -10.99 -1.33
N VAL A 11 -1.47 -11.49 -0.58
CA VAL A 11 -2.73 -10.78 -0.38
C VAL A 11 -2.46 -9.57 0.50
N ALA A 12 -2.73 -8.37 -0.02
CA ALA A 12 -2.51 -7.12 0.71
C ALA A 12 -3.76 -6.61 1.45
N ALA A 13 -4.94 -6.81 0.86
CA ALA A 13 -6.22 -6.39 1.40
C ALA A 13 -7.38 -7.12 0.70
N TRP A 14 -8.57 -7.08 1.31
CA TRP A 14 -9.83 -7.46 0.68
C TRP A 14 -10.37 -6.34 -0.22
N ASN A 15 -11.18 -6.70 -1.21
CA ASN A 15 -11.77 -5.75 -2.16
C ASN A 15 -12.56 -4.60 -1.50
N TYR A 16 -13.21 -4.88 -0.36
CA TYR A 16 -14.02 -3.90 0.37
C TYR A 16 -13.21 -3.01 1.32
N GLU A 17 -11.95 -3.35 1.59
CA GLU A 17 -11.06 -2.51 2.42
C GLU A 17 -10.46 -1.37 1.58
N ILE A 18 -10.27 -1.57 0.28
CA ILE A 18 -9.73 -0.54 -0.61
C ILE A 18 -10.88 0.33 -1.12
N THR A 19 -10.95 1.55 -0.59
CA THR A 19 -11.93 2.59 -0.94
C THR A 19 -11.24 3.77 -1.62
N ASP A 20 -11.93 4.88 -1.84
CA ASP A 20 -11.33 6.15 -2.28
C ASP A 20 -10.52 6.85 -1.16
N GLN A 21 -10.63 6.38 0.09
CA GLN A 21 -9.77 6.79 1.20
C GLN A 21 -8.50 5.95 1.27
N PRO A 22 -7.35 6.54 1.62
CA PRO A 22 -6.10 5.80 1.82
C PRO A 22 -6.21 4.74 2.93
N LEU A 23 -5.63 3.57 2.66
CA LEU A 23 -5.46 2.48 3.62
C LEU A 23 -3.96 2.19 3.76
N ALA A 24 -3.37 2.57 4.89
CA ALA A 24 -1.98 2.27 5.23
C ALA A 24 -1.82 0.83 5.73
N ARG A 25 -0.80 0.12 5.25
CA ARG A 25 -0.31 -1.15 5.84
C ARG A 25 1.19 -1.29 5.70
N THR A 26 1.81 -2.00 6.63
CA THR A 26 3.18 -2.50 6.48
C THR A 26 3.15 -3.95 6.02
N ILE A 27 3.82 -4.25 4.90
CA ILE A 27 3.95 -5.60 4.35
C ILE A 27 5.42 -5.91 4.22
N MET A 28 5.91 -6.94 4.90
CA MET A 28 7.33 -7.33 4.87
C MET A 28 8.29 -6.17 5.20
N ASP A 29 7.95 -5.41 6.25
CA ASP A 29 8.64 -4.18 6.68
C ASP A 29 8.60 -3.00 5.68
N GLU A 30 7.82 -3.09 4.59
CA GLU A 30 7.64 -2.01 3.61
C GLU A 30 6.30 -1.30 3.85
N PRO A 31 6.28 0.02 4.11
CA PRO A 31 5.04 0.79 4.28
C PRO A 31 4.39 1.04 2.91
N VAL A 32 3.14 0.64 2.76
CA VAL A 32 2.37 0.69 1.51
C VAL A 32 1.02 1.34 1.78
N VAL A 33 0.62 2.25 0.91
CA VAL A 33 -0.70 2.89 0.92
C VAL A 33 -1.53 2.35 -0.24
N PHE A 34 -2.75 1.90 0.06
CA PHE A 34 -3.73 1.41 -0.91
C PHE A 34 -4.88 2.40 -1.04
N PHE A 35 -5.40 2.60 -2.25
CA PHE A 35 -6.59 3.42 -2.52
C PHE A 35 -7.20 3.01 -3.87
N ARG A 36 -8.43 3.46 -4.15
CA ARG A 36 -9.00 3.42 -5.50
C ARG A 36 -8.78 4.76 -6.18
N ASP A 37 -8.32 4.71 -7.42
CA ASP A 37 -8.23 5.91 -8.25
C ASP A 37 -9.63 6.43 -8.64
N ARG A 38 -9.67 7.54 -9.38
CA ARG A 38 -10.93 8.16 -9.83
C ARG A 38 -11.75 7.27 -10.78
N ASN A 39 -11.16 6.23 -11.35
CA ASN A 39 -11.82 5.24 -12.19
C ASN A 39 -12.26 4.00 -11.39
N GLY A 40 -12.04 3.98 -10.06
CA GLY A 40 -12.35 2.86 -9.18
C GLY A 40 -11.33 1.73 -9.21
N ILE A 41 -10.17 1.92 -9.86
CA ILE A 41 -9.12 0.91 -9.99
C ILE A 41 -8.27 0.91 -8.71
N PRO A 42 -8.07 -0.24 -8.04
CA PRO A 42 -7.15 -0.34 -6.90
C PRO A 42 -5.71 0.01 -7.31
N ALA A 43 -5.08 0.87 -6.54
CA ALA A 43 -3.69 1.27 -6.68
C ALA A 43 -2.94 1.06 -5.35
N ALA A 44 -1.63 0.93 -5.45
CA ALA A 44 -0.72 0.83 -4.31
C ALA A 44 0.51 1.68 -4.59
N LEU A 45 0.98 2.43 -3.59
CA LEU A 45 2.22 3.18 -3.61
C LEU A 45 3.02 2.88 -2.34
N GLU A 46 4.33 3.13 -2.35
CA GLU A 46 5.06 3.27 -1.09
C GLU A 46 4.39 4.39 -0.28
N ASP A 47 4.12 4.15 1.00
CA ASP A 47 3.47 5.12 1.88
C ASP A 47 4.47 6.19 2.35
N SER A 48 5.02 6.91 1.36
CA SER A 48 6.12 7.85 1.53
C SER A 48 6.10 8.87 0.40
N CYS A 49 5.91 10.14 0.76
CA CYS A 49 5.95 11.24 -0.18
C CYS A 49 7.36 11.42 -0.73
N ALA A 50 7.53 11.34 -2.06
CA ALA A 50 8.82 11.47 -2.72
C ALA A 50 9.58 12.79 -2.42
N HIS A 51 8.90 13.82 -1.91
CA HIS A 51 9.51 15.10 -1.56
C HIS A 51 10.17 15.08 -0.17
N ARG A 52 9.47 14.58 0.86
CA ARG A 52 9.90 14.69 2.27
C ARG A 52 9.58 13.47 3.14
N TYR A 53 9.21 12.35 2.53
CA TYR A 53 8.96 11.06 3.20
C TYR A 53 7.87 11.09 4.27
N MET A 54 6.91 12.02 4.16
CA MET A 54 5.68 11.96 4.97
C MET A 54 4.78 10.85 4.44
N ALA A 55 4.01 10.22 5.33
CA ALA A 55 2.97 9.26 4.93
C ALA A 55 2.01 9.92 3.93
N LEU A 56 1.65 9.15 2.90
CA LEU A 56 0.66 9.53 1.90
C LEU A 56 -0.76 9.21 2.36
N SER A 57 -0.89 8.30 3.34
CA SER A 57 -2.16 7.91 3.96
C SER A 57 -2.81 9.01 4.79
#